data_AF-A0A0G4I6V3-F1
#
_entry.id   AF-A0A0G4I6V3-F1
#
_cell.length_a   1.000
_cell.length_b   1.000
_cell.length_c   1.000
_cell.angle_alpha   90.00
_cell.angle_beta   90.00
_cell.angle_gamma   90.00
#
_symmetry.space_group_name_H-M   'P 1'
#
loop_
_entity.id
_entity.type
_entity.pdbx_description
1 polymer ?
#
loop_
_entity_poly.entity_id
_entity_poly.type
_entity_poly.pdbx_seq_one_letter_code
_entity_poly.pdbx_strand_id
1 'polypeptide(L)'
;MEAAYGAPREPGGKPPLAQGRWEREWRRAQRLHPSGQYAFPKRGTGRRLVRLTQSLIAGIRSGDNPSEALLLMLDLTLRRNPRIKKAKKVRETIKSRLDLWEQGEKGRETLLQEATKISRRAHSSSRRGESESQSKREELEKAAGLPKMRKFRNFIQAGEMRRGTRILTGREKGGVLNGEDTFTKRGQTYQVAETLKAKHPPEKTPQAAALEAMPREGLPTLTPLLITEEDIAAVARRLQGSAGPSGFDSTQLRTAVLSLGRESRELRKELANLAIEMGRRVFEWDQVKALMACRLVALDKCPGVRPVGIGEAIRRLFGKAVMKEIREELQEACGADQLCSGLMGGLEGGIHAVRELWETLTQEAGDNPEKAFRTLLIDAENAFNAANRTAGLWNARILWPRAFTFLFNCYRGDAELFLKGTHGTTTISSREGWT
;
A
#
# COMPACT_ATOMS: atom_id res chain seq x y z
N MET A 1 -20.75 -11.32 -13.80
CA MET A 1 -19.57 -11.45 -12.91
C MET A 1 -19.35 -12.90 -12.53
N GLU A 2 -20.15 -13.55 -11.70
CA GLU A 2 -19.87 -14.94 -11.28
C GLU A 2 -19.51 -15.92 -12.42
N ALA A 3 -20.28 -15.94 -13.52
CA ALA A 3 -19.98 -16.76 -14.71
C ALA A 3 -18.66 -16.41 -15.44
N ALA A 4 -18.19 -15.16 -15.33
CA ALA A 4 -16.96 -14.68 -15.98
C ALA A 4 -15.71 -14.80 -15.07
N TYR A 5 -15.92 -15.05 -13.78
CA TYR A 5 -14.91 -14.93 -12.71
C TYR A 5 -14.69 -16.26 -11.97
N GLY A 6 -15.65 -17.19 -12.04
CA GLY A 6 -15.62 -18.45 -11.30
C GLY A 6 -15.88 -18.29 -9.79
N ALA A 7 -16.08 -17.07 -9.30
CA ALA A 7 -16.40 -16.75 -7.91
C ALA A 7 -17.11 -15.38 -7.80
N PRO A 8 -17.98 -15.17 -6.80
CA PRO A 8 -18.54 -13.86 -6.50
C PRO A 8 -17.52 -12.93 -5.82
N ARG A 9 -17.81 -11.62 -5.84
CA ARG A 9 -17.21 -10.68 -4.88
C ARG A 9 -17.69 -11.07 -3.48
N GLU A 10 -16.80 -10.99 -2.50
CA GLU A 10 -17.18 -11.29 -1.12
C GLU A 10 -17.50 -9.99 -0.39
N PRO A 11 -18.78 -9.74 -0.02
CA PRO A 11 -19.10 -8.64 0.87
C PRO A 11 -18.44 -8.91 2.23
N GLY A 12 -17.79 -7.92 2.84
CA GLY A 12 -17.18 -8.02 4.17
C GLY A 12 -18.16 -8.21 5.34
N GLY A 13 -19.34 -8.77 5.09
CA GLY A 13 -20.54 -8.73 5.91
C GLY A 13 -20.96 -10.06 6.52
N LYS A 14 -20.02 -10.92 6.92
CA LYS A 14 -20.07 -11.85 8.07
C LYS A 14 -18.91 -12.83 7.92
N PRO A 15 -17.96 -12.89 8.87
CA PRO A 15 -16.99 -13.98 8.84
C PRO A 15 -17.77 -15.29 8.98
N PRO A 16 -17.34 -16.39 8.32
CA PRO A 16 -17.79 -17.72 8.70
C PRO A 16 -17.65 -17.85 10.23
N LEU A 17 -18.57 -18.57 10.87
CA LEU A 17 -18.73 -18.74 12.31
C LEU A 17 -17.50 -19.32 13.06
N ALA A 18 -16.34 -19.41 12.40
CA ALA A 18 -15.03 -19.58 12.99
C ALA A 18 -14.10 -18.47 12.46
N GLN A 19 -13.97 -17.34 13.15
CA GLN A 19 -12.82 -16.44 12.92
C GLN A 19 -11.54 -17.29 13.04
N GLY A 20 -10.73 -17.36 11.99
CA GLY A 20 -9.47 -18.08 12.02
C GLY A 20 -8.58 -17.50 13.12
N ARG A 21 -7.87 -18.37 13.87
CA ARG A 21 -6.92 -17.93 14.92
C ARG A 21 -5.93 -16.89 14.39
N TRP A 22 -5.44 -17.09 13.17
CA TRP A 22 -4.53 -16.18 12.49
C TRP A 22 -5.09 -14.76 12.34
N GLU A 23 -6.35 -14.62 11.92
CA GLU A 23 -7.02 -13.32 11.77
C GLU A 23 -7.13 -12.59 13.11
N ARG A 24 -7.49 -13.29 14.18
CA ARG A 24 -7.56 -12.69 15.53
C ARG A 24 -6.20 -12.22 16.02
N GLU A 25 -5.17 -13.06 15.88
CA GLU A 25 -3.80 -12.75 16.29
C GLU A 25 -3.23 -11.56 15.48
N TRP A 26 -3.45 -11.57 14.16
CA TRP A 26 -3.04 -10.49 13.27
C TRP A 26 -3.75 -9.18 13.59
N ARG A 27 -5.09 -9.14 13.70
CA ARG A 27 -5.83 -7.93 14.10
C ARG A 27 -5.41 -7.42 15.48
N ARG A 28 -5.14 -8.31 16.43
CA ARG A 28 -4.59 -7.94 17.75
C ARG A 28 -3.25 -7.21 17.59
N ALA A 29 -2.34 -7.74 16.78
CA ALA A 29 -1.05 -7.11 16.51
C ALA A 29 -1.19 -5.75 15.78
N GLN A 30 -2.12 -5.66 14.82
CA GLN A 30 -2.41 -4.43 14.08
C GLN A 30 -3.05 -3.34 14.94
N ARG A 31 -3.67 -3.64 16.08
CA ARG A 31 -4.19 -2.61 17.01
C ARG A 31 -3.14 -2.07 17.99
N LEU A 32 -1.96 -2.70 18.07
CA LEU A 32 -0.90 -2.26 18.96
C LEU A 32 -0.31 -0.91 18.49
N HIS A 33 0.12 -0.10 19.46
CA HIS A 33 0.85 1.14 19.23
C HIS A 33 2.18 0.82 18.52
N PRO A 34 2.55 1.55 17.46
CA PRO A 34 3.78 1.29 16.73
C PRO A 34 5.01 1.54 17.61
N SER A 35 6.03 0.70 17.44
CA SER A 35 7.37 0.91 18.00
C SER A 35 8.47 0.94 16.93
N GLY A 36 8.08 0.83 15.66
CA GLY A 36 8.97 0.61 14.52
C GLY A 36 9.46 -0.84 14.44
N GLN A 37 10.30 -1.12 13.45
CA GLN A 37 10.99 -2.40 13.32
C GLN A 37 12.51 -2.23 13.48
N TYR A 38 13.17 -3.31 13.87
CA TYR A 38 14.62 -3.43 13.76
C TYR A 38 15.02 -3.53 12.29
N ALA A 39 16.25 -3.08 11.98
CA ALA A 39 16.84 -3.31 10.68
C ALA A 39 16.89 -4.82 10.37
N PHE A 40 16.70 -5.17 9.10
CA PHE A 40 16.69 -6.56 8.67
C PHE A 40 17.99 -7.26 9.06
N PRO A 41 17.94 -8.42 9.75
CA PRO A 41 19.14 -9.12 10.19
C PRO A 41 19.97 -9.61 9.00
N LYS A 42 21.30 -9.55 9.12
CA LYS A 42 22.24 -10.09 8.12
C LYS A 42 22.75 -11.47 8.54
N ARG A 43 23.44 -12.17 7.64
CA ARG A 43 24.09 -13.48 7.89
C ARG A 43 23.09 -14.55 8.32
N GLY A 44 23.46 -15.45 9.24
CA GLY A 44 22.67 -16.62 9.63
C GLY A 44 21.23 -16.31 10.08
N THR A 45 21.05 -15.32 10.96
CA THR A 45 19.71 -14.89 11.40
C THR A 45 18.87 -14.35 10.24
N GLY A 46 19.49 -13.59 9.33
CA GLY A 46 18.83 -13.12 8.11
C GLY A 46 18.41 -14.24 7.18
N ARG A 47 19.31 -15.19 6.91
CA ARG A 47 19.01 -16.37 6.09
C ARG A 47 17.87 -17.20 6.67
N ARG A 48 17.84 -17.40 8.00
CA ARG A 48 16.73 -18.10 8.66
C ARG A 48 15.39 -17.37 8.50
N LEU A 49 15.35 -16.06 8.73
CA LEU A 49 14.15 -15.26 8.51
C LEU A 49 13.67 -15.34 7.06
N VAL A 50 14.58 -15.26 6.08
CA VAL A 50 14.25 -15.39 4.65
C VAL A 50 13.65 -16.76 4.33
N ARG A 51 14.21 -17.86 4.85
CA ARG A 51 13.65 -19.21 4.64
C ARG A 51 12.24 -19.35 5.22
N LEU A 52 12.01 -18.77 6.40
CA LEU A 52 10.69 -18.75 7.02
C LEU A 52 9.69 -17.91 6.20
N THR A 53 10.10 -16.74 5.72
CA THR A 53 9.32 -15.91 4.80
C THR A 53 8.96 -16.69 3.52
N GLN A 54 9.94 -17.37 2.91
CA GLN A 54 9.73 -18.19 1.72
C GLN A 54 8.72 -19.30 1.99
N SER A 55 8.86 -20.03 3.11
CA SER A 55 7.95 -21.10 3.50
C SER A 55 6.51 -20.61 3.67
N LEU A 56 6.32 -19.46 4.32
CA LEU A 56 4.99 -18.86 4.49
C LEU A 56 4.39 -18.37 3.16
N ILE A 57 5.20 -17.84 2.24
CA ILE A 57 4.74 -17.46 0.88
C ILE A 57 4.33 -18.71 0.09
N ALA A 58 5.11 -19.79 0.17
CA ALA A 58 4.76 -21.07 -0.45
C ALA A 58 3.45 -21.63 0.13
N GLY A 59 3.27 -21.51 1.46
CA GLY A 59 2.03 -21.85 2.14
C GLY A 59 0.82 -21.00 1.72
N ILE A 60 1.02 -19.70 1.47
CA ILE A 60 -0.01 -18.85 0.86
C ILE A 60 -0.31 -19.32 -0.56
N ARG A 61 0.68 -19.78 -1.34
CA ARG A 61 0.43 -20.26 -2.70
C ARG A 61 -0.32 -21.59 -2.74
N SER A 62 -0.04 -22.53 -1.83
CA SER A 62 -0.71 -23.84 -1.71
C SER A 62 -2.06 -23.80 -1.00
N GLY A 63 -2.30 -22.79 -0.15
CA GLY A 63 -3.49 -22.71 0.71
C GLY A 63 -3.27 -23.22 2.14
N ASP A 64 -2.05 -23.66 2.47
CA ASP A 64 -1.71 -24.15 3.81
C ASP A 64 -1.65 -23.03 4.86
N ASN A 65 -1.40 -21.79 4.43
CA ASN A 65 -1.28 -20.64 5.33
C ASN A 65 -2.00 -19.41 4.76
N PRO A 66 -2.74 -18.65 5.59
CA PRO A 66 -3.27 -17.36 5.19
C PRO A 66 -2.17 -16.28 5.26
N SER A 67 -2.38 -15.19 4.53
CA SER A 67 -1.46 -14.04 4.48
C SER A 67 -1.13 -13.42 5.85
N GLU A 68 -2.04 -13.55 6.80
CA GLU A 68 -1.95 -13.16 8.20
C GLU A 68 -0.73 -13.77 8.87
N ALA A 69 -0.44 -15.05 8.59
CA ALA A 69 0.69 -15.77 9.18
C ALA A 69 2.02 -15.12 8.79
N LEU A 70 2.18 -14.79 7.49
CA LEU A 70 3.35 -14.08 6.98
C LEU A 70 3.51 -12.70 7.61
N LEU A 71 2.45 -11.89 7.62
CA LEU A 71 2.53 -10.52 8.12
C LEU A 71 2.72 -10.45 9.63
N LEU A 72 2.12 -11.38 10.38
CA LEU A 72 2.32 -11.51 11.81
C LEU A 72 3.75 -11.94 12.15
N MET A 73 4.31 -12.89 11.38
CA MET A 73 5.71 -13.31 11.54
C MET A 73 6.66 -12.12 11.35
N LEU A 74 6.50 -11.37 10.26
CA LEU A 74 7.33 -10.21 9.95
C LEU A 74 7.22 -9.12 11.02
N ASP A 75 6.00 -8.83 11.49
CA ASP A 75 5.77 -7.87 12.57
C ASP A 75 6.44 -8.33 13.87
N LEU A 76 6.02 -9.47 14.42
CA LEU A 76 6.43 -9.88 15.77
C LEU A 76 7.94 -10.14 15.89
N THR A 77 8.55 -10.75 14.87
CA THR A 77 9.99 -11.06 14.92
C THR A 77 10.85 -9.80 14.82
N LEU A 78 10.45 -8.82 14.00
CA LEU A 78 11.22 -7.60 13.75
C LEU A 78 10.79 -6.41 14.62
N ARG A 79 9.68 -6.49 15.37
CA ARG A 79 9.15 -5.38 16.17
C ARG A 79 10.19 -4.79 17.12
N ARG A 80 10.47 -3.50 17.00
CA ARG A 80 11.51 -2.84 17.78
C ARG A 80 11.07 -2.69 19.24
N ASN A 81 11.93 -3.13 20.16
CA ASN A 81 11.86 -2.74 21.58
C ASN A 81 12.79 -1.52 21.79
N PRO A 82 12.27 -0.32 22.09
CA PRO A 82 13.08 0.90 22.23
C PRO A 82 14.20 0.82 23.29
N ARG A 83 14.08 -0.09 24.26
CA ARG A 83 15.10 -0.29 25.31
C ARG A 83 16.31 -1.09 24.84
N ILE A 84 16.18 -1.85 23.75
CA ILE A 84 17.28 -2.66 23.22
C ILE A 84 17.88 -1.90 22.02
N LYS A 85 19.04 -1.27 22.27
CA LYS A 85 19.75 -0.45 21.28
C LYS A 85 21.02 -1.11 20.74
N LYS A 86 21.72 -1.92 21.56
CA LYS A 86 23.00 -2.55 21.19
C LYS A 86 22.79 -3.59 20.10
N ALA A 87 23.53 -3.50 18.99
CA ALA A 87 23.37 -4.35 17.81
C ALA A 87 23.48 -5.86 18.11
N LYS A 88 24.38 -6.27 19.01
CA LYS A 88 24.48 -7.67 19.47
C LYS A 88 23.17 -8.16 20.10
N LYS A 89 22.64 -7.40 21.06
CA LYS A 89 21.37 -7.71 21.74
C LYS A 89 20.19 -7.72 20.78
N VAL A 90 20.15 -6.78 19.81
CA VAL A 90 19.10 -6.79 18.77
C VAL A 90 19.11 -8.10 17.98
N ARG A 91 20.28 -8.59 17.56
CA ARG A 91 20.40 -9.88 16.86
C ARG A 91 19.96 -11.06 17.72
N GLU A 92 20.36 -11.07 18.99
CA GLU A 92 19.96 -12.10 19.97
C GLU A 92 18.43 -12.09 20.18
N THR A 93 17.82 -10.92 20.31
CA THR A 93 16.36 -10.77 20.41
C THR A 93 15.65 -11.31 19.17
N ILE A 94 16.08 -10.93 17.96
CA ILE A 94 15.46 -11.46 16.73
C ILE A 94 15.61 -12.98 16.65
N LYS A 95 16.80 -13.51 16.99
CA LYS A 95 17.03 -14.96 17.02
C LYS A 95 16.08 -15.67 17.99
N SER A 96 15.99 -15.18 19.23
CA SER A 96 15.09 -15.73 20.25
C SER A 96 13.62 -15.67 19.82
N ARG A 97 13.21 -14.61 19.12
CA ARG A 97 11.84 -14.51 18.60
C ARG A 97 11.56 -15.48 17.45
N LEU A 98 12.55 -15.77 16.61
CA LEU A 98 12.45 -16.83 15.61
C LEU A 98 12.33 -18.21 16.28
N ASP A 99 13.10 -18.44 17.36
CA ASP A 99 12.98 -19.67 18.16
C ASP A 99 11.57 -19.83 18.75
N LEU A 100 11.00 -18.75 19.29
CA LEU A 100 9.60 -18.74 19.76
C LEU A 100 8.61 -18.98 18.62
N TRP A 101 8.79 -18.34 17.45
CA TRP A 101 7.88 -18.56 16.33
C TRP A 101 7.81 -20.05 15.92
N GLU A 102 8.95 -20.72 15.88
CA GLU A 102 9.06 -22.14 15.52
C GLU A 102 8.48 -23.10 16.58
N GLN A 103 8.27 -22.64 17.82
CA GLN A 103 7.53 -23.41 18.85
C GLN A 103 6.02 -23.44 18.59
N GLY A 104 5.55 -22.90 17.47
CA GLY A 104 4.16 -22.90 17.08
C GLY A 104 3.31 -21.99 17.96
N GLU A 105 2.12 -22.45 18.32
CA GLU A 105 1.09 -21.63 18.98
C GLU A 105 1.56 -21.00 20.29
N LYS A 106 2.18 -21.79 21.19
CA LYS A 106 2.63 -21.31 22.50
C LYS A 106 3.66 -20.19 22.37
N GLY A 107 4.57 -20.32 21.42
CA GLY A 107 5.57 -19.30 21.16
C GLY A 107 5.01 -18.05 20.50
N ARG A 108 4.02 -18.18 19.60
CA ARG A 108 3.29 -17.02 19.04
C ARG A 108 2.53 -16.22 20.10
N GLU A 109 1.85 -16.88 21.03
CA GLU A 109 1.18 -16.16 22.13
C GLU A 109 2.20 -15.42 23.00
N THR A 110 3.36 -16.04 23.27
CA THR A 110 4.47 -15.39 23.99
C THR A 110 4.96 -14.12 23.26
N LEU A 111 5.11 -14.19 21.93
CA LEU A 111 5.48 -13.05 21.11
C LEU A 111 4.43 -11.93 21.13
N LEU A 112 3.13 -12.28 21.08
CA LEU A 112 2.02 -11.32 21.19
C LEU A 112 1.99 -10.62 22.56
N GLN A 113 2.27 -11.36 23.64
CA GLN A 113 2.39 -10.80 24.97
C GLN A 113 3.59 -9.84 25.07
N GLU A 114 4.74 -10.21 24.49
CA GLU A 114 5.91 -9.32 24.40
C GLU A 114 5.55 -8.04 23.63
N ALA A 115 4.93 -8.17 22.46
CA ALA A 115 4.50 -7.05 21.63
C ALA A 115 3.51 -6.12 22.36
N THR A 116 2.57 -6.70 23.11
CA THR A 116 1.62 -5.95 23.95
C THR A 116 2.35 -5.15 25.03
N LYS A 117 3.34 -5.75 25.71
CA LYS A 117 4.18 -5.06 26.72
C LYS A 117 4.98 -3.92 26.10
N ILE A 118 5.55 -4.12 24.89
CA ILE A 118 6.26 -3.07 24.15
C ILE A 118 5.30 -1.93 23.78
N SER A 119 4.13 -2.25 23.27
CA SER A 119 3.09 -1.29 22.87
C SER A 119 2.66 -0.40 24.04
N ARG A 120 2.32 -0.99 25.20
CA ARG A 120 1.91 -0.22 26.38
C ARG A 120 3.00 0.76 26.83
N ARG A 121 4.26 0.34 26.77
CA ARG A 121 5.41 1.19 27.12
C ARG A 121 5.59 2.34 26.13
N ALA A 122 5.50 2.06 24.83
CA ALA A 122 5.59 3.08 23.79
C ALA A 122 4.49 4.14 23.93
N HIS A 123 3.26 3.68 24.21
CA HIS A 123 2.10 4.55 24.47
C HIS A 123 2.27 5.41 25.74
N SER A 124 2.83 4.85 26.81
CA SER A 124 3.09 5.62 28.03
C SER A 124 4.16 6.69 27.83
N SER A 125 5.16 6.43 26.97
CA SER A 125 6.19 7.41 26.66
C SER A 125 5.72 8.52 25.72
N SER A 126 4.79 8.24 24.80
CA SER A 126 4.23 9.29 23.94
C SER A 126 3.37 10.28 24.75
N ARG A 127 2.53 9.79 25.67
CA ARG A 127 1.75 10.65 26.58
C ARG A 127 2.62 11.50 27.52
N ARG A 128 3.76 10.99 27.99
CA ARG A 128 4.67 11.76 28.86
C ARG A 128 5.49 12.83 28.11
N GLY A 129 5.53 12.77 26.77
CA GLY A 129 6.18 13.78 25.94
C GLY A 129 5.38 15.08 25.79
N GLU A 130 4.13 15.13 26.28
CA GLU A 130 3.27 16.32 26.32
C GLU A 130 3.37 17.02 27.69
N SER A 131 4.59 17.31 28.16
CA SER A 131 4.80 18.18 29.34
C SER A 131 5.19 19.59 28.88
N GLU A 132 4.63 20.62 29.55
CA GLU A 132 4.90 22.06 29.33
C GLU A 132 6.40 22.44 29.33
N SER A 133 7.25 21.62 29.92
CA SER A 133 8.71 21.84 29.96
C SER A 133 9.42 21.45 28.66
N GLN A 134 8.83 20.58 27.83
CA GLN A 134 9.35 20.19 26.51
C GLN A 134 8.90 21.14 25.39
N SER A 135 7.73 21.78 25.51
CA SER A 135 7.23 22.72 24.49
C SER A 135 8.15 23.93 24.33
N LYS A 136 8.66 24.51 25.43
CA LYS A 136 9.65 25.60 25.39
C LYS A 136 10.96 25.21 24.71
N ARG A 137 11.43 23.96 24.91
CA ARG A 137 12.66 23.46 24.27
C ARG A 137 12.45 23.16 22.79
N GLU A 138 11.30 22.60 22.43
CA GLU A 138 10.92 22.38 21.03
C GLU A 138 10.66 23.70 20.28
N GLU A 139 10.14 24.73 20.95
CA GLU A 139 10.00 26.09 20.41
C GLU A 139 11.36 26.73 20.16
N LEU A 140 12.30 26.64 21.12
CA LEU A 140 13.67 27.11 20.95
C LEU A 140 14.40 26.35 19.83
N GLU A 141 14.24 25.03 19.74
CA GLU A 141 14.83 24.22 18.67
C GLU A 141 14.19 24.53 17.30
N LYS A 142 12.88 24.75 17.23
CA LYS A 142 12.18 25.20 16.01
C LYS A 142 12.64 26.58 15.57
N ALA A 143 12.77 27.53 16.50
CA ALA A 143 13.26 28.88 16.23
C ALA A 143 14.71 28.86 15.69
N ALA A 144 15.54 27.95 16.19
CA ALA A 144 16.91 27.75 15.73
C ALA A 144 17.05 26.88 14.45
N GLY A 145 15.95 26.40 13.85
CA GLY A 145 15.97 25.61 12.62
C GLY A 145 16.60 24.21 12.72
N LEU A 146 17.02 23.79 13.93
CA LEU A 146 17.69 22.51 14.22
C LEU A 146 16.91 21.26 13.75
N PRO A 147 15.58 21.17 13.92
CA PRO A 147 14.79 20.04 13.42
C PRO A 147 14.82 19.91 11.88
N LYS A 148 14.84 21.04 11.16
CA LYS A 148 14.93 21.04 9.68
C LYS A 148 16.30 20.54 9.22
N MET A 149 17.38 20.99 9.86
CA MET A 149 18.74 20.52 9.54
C MET A 149 18.95 19.04 9.88
N ARG A 150 18.37 18.54 10.97
CA ARG A 150 18.42 17.12 11.33
C ARG A 150 17.65 16.26 10.33
N LYS A 151 16.45 16.69 9.91
CA LYS A 151 15.68 16.02 8.86
C LYS A 151 16.44 16.02 7.54
N PHE A 152 16.99 17.17 7.13
CA PHE A 152 17.83 17.28 5.94
C PHE A 152 18.98 16.27 5.97
N ARG A 153 19.79 16.26 7.04
CA ARG A 153 20.91 15.32 7.21
C ARG A 153 20.46 13.86 7.08
N ASN A 154 19.35 13.50 7.72
CA ASN A 154 18.82 12.14 7.64
C ASN A 154 18.40 11.75 6.21
N PHE A 155 17.76 12.66 5.47
CA PHE A 155 17.41 12.41 4.07
C PHE A 155 18.63 12.28 3.17
N ILE A 156 19.65 13.13 3.35
CA ILE A 156 20.90 13.02 2.60
C ILE A 156 21.61 11.70 2.90
N GLN A 157 21.69 11.29 4.17
CA GLN A 157 22.27 10.00 4.57
C GLN A 157 21.48 8.80 4.04
N ALA A 158 20.17 8.95 3.84
CA ALA A 158 19.32 7.94 3.22
C ALA A 158 19.37 7.96 1.67
N GLY A 159 20.13 8.89 1.06
CA GLY A 159 20.19 9.07 -0.39
C GLY A 159 18.98 9.80 -1.00
N GLU A 160 18.09 10.35 -0.17
CA GLU A 160 16.87 11.05 -0.57
C GLU A 160 17.12 12.55 -0.82
N MET A 161 18.05 12.87 -1.73
CA MET A 161 18.54 14.24 -2.00
C MET A 161 17.41 15.24 -2.24
N ARG A 162 16.44 14.90 -3.11
CA ARG A 162 15.31 15.76 -3.47
C ARG A 162 14.44 16.14 -2.26
N ARG A 163 14.20 15.20 -1.34
CA ARG A 163 13.42 15.46 -0.11
C ARG A 163 14.20 16.35 0.85
N GLY A 164 15.50 16.13 1.00
CA GLY A 164 16.38 17.03 1.74
C GLY A 164 16.26 18.48 1.24
N THR A 165 16.46 18.71 -0.05
CA THR A 165 16.40 20.05 -0.65
C THR A 165 15.03 20.73 -0.44
N ARG A 166 13.92 19.98 -0.51
CA ARG A 166 12.58 20.52 -0.31
C ARG A 166 12.35 21.09 1.09
N ILE A 167 12.95 20.45 2.11
CA ILE A 167 12.87 20.88 3.50
C ILE A 167 13.68 22.16 3.72
N LEU A 168 14.89 22.23 3.16
CA LEU A 168 15.73 23.44 3.25
C LEU A 168 15.10 24.63 2.53
N THR A 169 14.50 24.41 1.36
CA THR A 169 13.90 25.47 0.54
C THR A 169 12.52 25.94 1.02
N GLY A 170 12.01 25.44 2.15
CA GLY A 170 10.69 25.84 2.67
C GLY A 170 9.52 25.43 1.76
N ARG A 171 9.75 24.54 0.78
CA ARG A 171 8.75 24.03 -0.17
C ARG A 171 7.94 22.85 0.39
N GLU A 172 8.09 22.54 1.67
CA GLU A 172 7.29 21.55 2.38
C GLU A 172 6.01 22.25 2.88
N LYS A 173 4.87 21.90 2.28
CA LYS A 173 3.54 22.29 2.75
C LYS A 173 2.79 21.05 3.23
N GLY A 174 2.07 21.19 4.33
CA GLY A 174 1.32 20.10 4.97
C GLY A 174 2.19 19.10 5.74
N GLY A 175 1.54 18.06 6.28
CA GLY A 175 2.17 17.00 7.04
C GLY A 175 1.31 15.75 7.11
N VAL A 176 1.73 14.80 7.95
CA VAL A 176 0.89 13.66 8.30
C VAL A 176 0.02 14.07 9.48
N LEU A 177 -1.29 13.94 9.33
CA LEU A 177 -2.27 14.17 10.39
C LEU A 177 -2.61 12.84 11.08
N ASN A 178 -2.87 12.89 12.38
CA ASN A 178 -3.45 11.79 13.14
C ASN A 178 -4.97 11.75 12.95
N GLY A 179 -5.59 10.62 13.31
CA GLY A 179 -7.04 10.47 13.20
C GLY A 179 -7.83 11.43 14.11
N GLU A 180 -7.26 11.78 15.26
CA GLU A 180 -7.82 12.70 16.26
C GLU A 180 -7.63 14.18 15.90
N ASP A 181 -6.76 14.50 14.93
CA ASP A 181 -6.52 15.88 14.52
C ASP A 181 -7.76 16.49 13.85
N THR A 182 -7.82 17.82 13.84
CA THR A 182 -8.85 18.60 13.15
C THR A 182 -8.23 19.53 12.10
N PHE A 183 -9.02 19.91 11.10
CA PHE A 183 -8.63 20.92 10.12
C PHE A 183 -9.83 21.80 9.75
N THR A 184 -9.55 23.04 9.34
CA THR A 184 -10.59 23.99 8.90
C THR A 184 -10.63 24.07 7.39
N LYS A 185 -11.83 24.03 6.81
CA LYS A 185 -12.06 24.25 5.38
C LYS A 185 -13.38 25.03 5.22
N ARG A 186 -13.35 26.15 4.49
CA ARG A 186 -14.53 27.02 4.26
C ARG A 186 -15.25 27.43 5.55
N GLY A 187 -14.49 27.80 6.59
CA GLY A 187 -15.05 28.23 7.89
C GLY A 187 -15.60 27.12 8.78
N GLN A 188 -15.57 25.86 8.34
CA GLN A 188 -16.01 24.71 9.12
C GLN A 188 -14.82 23.86 9.59
N THR A 189 -14.90 23.36 10.82
CA THR A 189 -13.89 22.46 11.41
C THR A 189 -14.33 21.02 11.24
N TYR A 190 -13.43 20.17 10.76
CA TYR A 190 -13.68 18.75 10.51
C TYR A 190 -12.68 17.89 11.28
N GLN A 191 -13.13 16.73 11.75
CA GLN A 191 -12.26 15.69 12.28
C GLN A 191 -11.65 14.86 11.14
N VAL A 192 -10.35 14.58 11.22
CA VAL A 192 -9.62 13.83 10.18
C VAL A 192 -10.18 12.41 10.02
N ALA A 193 -10.36 11.65 11.10
CA ALA A 193 -10.86 10.28 11.02
C ALA A 193 -12.24 10.18 10.36
N GLU A 194 -13.18 11.05 10.73
CA GLU A 194 -14.53 11.06 10.14
C GLU A 194 -14.50 11.50 8.67
N THR A 195 -13.66 12.49 8.33
CA THR A 195 -13.47 12.89 6.93
C THR A 195 -12.88 11.76 6.09
N LEU A 196 -11.93 11.01 6.65
CA LEU A 196 -11.37 9.83 5.98
C LEU A 196 -12.43 8.74 5.82
N LYS A 197 -13.25 8.48 6.83
CA LYS A 197 -14.34 7.50 6.76
C LYS A 197 -15.37 7.88 5.69
N ALA A 198 -15.76 9.16 5.61
CA ALA A 198 -16.66 9.66 4.58
C ALA A 198 -16.09 9.52 3.15
N LYS A 199 -14.76 9.54 2.99
CA LYS A 199 -14.09 9.28 1.71
C LYS A 199 -14.11 7.82 1.27
N HIS A 200 -14.57 6.88 2.09
CA HIS A 200 -14.67 5.46 1.72
C HIS A 200 -16.15 5.05 1.68
N PRO A 201 -16.84 5.29 0.55
CA PRO A 201 -18.27 4.99 0.43
C PRO A 201 -18.54 3.47 0.50
N PRO A 202 -19.79 3.07 0.76
CA PRO A 202 -20.22 1.68 0.54
C PRO A 202 -20.12 1.31 -0.95
N GLU A 203 -20.12 0.01 -1.22
CA GLU A 203 -20.21 -0.53 -2.58
C GLU A 203 -21.47 0.00 -3.30
N LYS A 204 -21.33 0.30 -4.60
CA LYS A 204 -22.41 0.75 -5.46
C LYS A 204 -22.63 -0.23 -6.61
N THR A 205 -23.88 -0.33 -7.05
CA THR A 205 -24.21 -1.03 -8.29
C THR A 205 -23.65 -0.23 -9.48
N PRO A 206 -22.94 -0.88 -10.44
CA PRO A 206 -22.46 -0.21 -11.63
C PRO A 206 -23.62 0.27 -12.50
N GLN A 207 -23.43 1.41 -13.18
CA GLN A 207 -24.35 1.83 -14.24
C GLN A 207 -24.06 1.04 -15.51
N ALA A 208 -25.11 0.69 -16.27
CA ALA A 208 -24.97 -0.10 -17.50
C ALA A 208 -24.02 0.55 -18.53
N ALA A 209 -24.08 1.88 -18.68
CA ALA A 209 -23.22 2.64 -19.58
C ALA A 209 -21.72 2.62 -19.22
N ALA A 210 -21.38 2.22 -17.99
CA ALA A 210 -19.98 2.12 -17.55
C ALA A 210 -19.38 0.72 -17.80
N LEU A 211 -20.18 -0.24 -18.26
CA LEU A 211 -19.77 -1.61 -18.50
C LEU A 211 -19.45 -1.81 -19.98
N GLU A 212 -18.26 -2.37 -20.26
CA GLU A 212 -17.93 -2.82 -21.60
C GLU A 212 -18.93 -3.87 -22.10
N ALA A 213 -19.30 -3.78 -23.37
CA ALA A 213 -20.20 -4.76 -23.97
C ALA A 213 -19.52 -6.13 -24.06
N MET A 214 -20.30 -7.20 -23.88
CA MET A 214 -19.80 -8.55 -24.11
C MET A 214 -19.35 -8.71 -25.57
N PRO A 215 -18.09 -9.11 -25.84
CA PRO A 215 -17.66 -9.35 -27.20
C PRO A 215 -18.47 -10.49 -27.83
N ARG A 216 -18.78 -10.38 -29.12
CA ARG A 216 -19.56 -11.38 -29.87
C ARG A 216 -18.89 -12.76 -29.87
N GLU A 217 -17.56 -12.77 -29.87
CA GLU A 217 -16.72 -13.98 -29.86
C GLU A 217 -16.57 -14.60 -28.46
N GLY A 218 -17.17 -13.98 -27.43
CA GLY A 218 -17.02 -14.37 -26.03
C GLY A 218 -15.87 -13.63 -25.33
N LEU A 219 -15.60 -14.01 -24.08
CA LEU A 219 -14.56 -13.35 -23.30
C LEU A 219 -13.16 -13.75 -23.79
N PRO A 220 -12.19 -12.80 -23.82
CA PRO A 220 -10.82 -13.11 -24.21
C PRO A 220 -10.20 -14.24 -23.38
N THR A 221 -9.34 -15.07 -23.98
CA THR A 221 -8.62 -16.11 -23.25
C THR A 221 -7.65 -15.49 -22.25
N LEU A 222 -7.59 -16.05 -21.04
CA LEU A 222 -6.64 -15.63 -20.02
C LEU A 222 -5.29 -16.32 -20.27
N THR A 223 -4.29 -15.57 -20.73
CA THR A 223 -2.93 -16.10 -20.88
C THR A 223 -2.13 -15.91 -19.59
N PRO A 224 -1.28 -16.87 -19.19
CA PRO A 224 -0.51 -16.78 -17.96
C PRO A 224 0.45 -15.60 -17.93
N LEU A 225 0.72 -15.12 -16.71
CA LEU A 225 1.82 -14.21 -16.44
C LEU A 225 3.16 -14.96 -16.48
N LEU A 226 4.19 -14.29 -16.95
CA LEU A 226 5.57 -14.72 -17.15
C LEU A 226 6.50 -13.80 -16.35
N ILE A 227 6.62 -14.10 -15.05
CA ILE A 227 7.45 -13.33 -14.11
C ILE A 227 8.63 -14.19 -13.66
N THR A 228 9.85 -13.70 -13.82
CA THR A 228 11.08 -14.40 -13.43
C THR A 228 11.65 -13.91 -12.10
N GLU A 229 12.60 -14.66 -11.52
CA GLU A 229 13.33 -14.20 -10.33
C GLU A 229 14.20 -12.97 -10.61
N GLU A 230 14.61 -12.77 -11.86
CA GLU A 230 15.32 -11.60 -12.38
C GLU A 230 14.40 -10.37 -12.42
N ASP A 231 13.13 -10.55 -12.81
CA ASP A 231 12.12 -9.48 -12.79
C ASP A 231 11.88 -9.01 -11.37
N ILE A 232 11.70 -9.94 -10.44
CA ILE A 232 11.56 -9.63 -9.01
C ILE A 232 12.79 -8.86 -8.50
N ALA A 233 14.01 -9.30 -8.85
CA ALA A 233 15.23 -8.58 -8.48
C ALA A 233 15.27 -7.16 -9.05
N ALA A 234 14.92 -6.99 -10.34
CA ALA A 234 14.93 -5.71 -11.02
C ALA A 234 13.93 -4.72 -10.38
N VAL A 235 12.72 -5.17 -10.07
CA VAL A 235 11.71 -4.37 -9.39
C VAL A 235 12.16 -4.03 -7.96
N ALA A 236 12.65 -5.02 -7.20
CA ALA A 236 13.07 -4.82 -5.82
C ALA A 236 14.21 -3.80 -5.66
N ARG A 237 15.16 -3.74 -6.62
CA ARG A 237 16.24 -2.74 -6.63
C ARG A 237 15.69 -1.31 -6.65
N ARG A 238 14.62 -1.08 -7.42
CA ARG A 238 14.00 0.23 -7.64
C ARG A 238 12.84 0.53 -6.67
N LEU A 239 12.39 -0.47 -5.91
CA LEU A 239 11.27 -0.31 -5.01
C LEU A 239 11.61 0.64 -3.85
N GLN A 240 10.73 1.61 -3.63
CA GLN A 240 10.81 2.61 -2.57
C GLN A 240 9.47 2.69 -1.83
N GLY A 241 9.49 3.30 -0.65
CA GLY A 241 8.29 3.66 0.12
C GLY A 241 8.15 2.90 1.43
N SER A 242 7.45 3.53 2.37
CA SER A 242 7.31 3.06 3.75
C SER A 242 6.55 1.75 3.89
N ALA A 243 6.63 1.16 5.09
CA ALA A 243 5.90 -0.05 5.44
C ALA A 243 4.37 0.08 5.35
N GLY A 244 3.74 -1.04 5.04
CA GLY A 244 2.31 -1.28 5.26
C GLY A 244 2.00 -1.66 6.72
N PRO A 245 0.88 -2.36 6.98
CA PRO A 245 0.44 -2.75 8.33
C PRO A 245 1.49 -3.51 9.14
N SER A 246 2.19 -4.48 8.54
CA SER A 246 3.18 -5.33 9.21
C SER A 246 4.38 -4.55 9.78
N GLY A 247 4.65 -3.35 9.24
CA GLY A 247 5.88 -2.60 9.53
C GLY A 247 7.06 -3.00 8.63
N PHE A 248 6.89 -3.98 7.73
CA PHE A 248 7.92 -4.42 6.78
C PHE A 248 8.00 -3.48 5.56
N ASP A 249 9.12 -2.76 5.41
CA ASP A 249 9.27 -1.73 4.37
C ASP A 249 10.05 -2.18 3.12
N SER A 250 10.17 -1.29 2.12
CA SER A 250 10.91 -1.59 0.89
C SER A 250 12.40 -1.84 1.11
N THR A 251 13.00 -1.25 2.15
CA THR A 251 14.43 -1.43 2.45
C THR A 251 14.70 -2.81 3.04
N GLN A 252 13.83 -3.27 3.94
CA GLN A 252 13.89 -4.61 4.49
C GLN A 252 13.59 -5.66 3.41
N LEU A 253 12.57 -5.43 2.57
CA LEU A 253 12.26 -6.31 1.43
C LEU A 253 13.45 -6.41 0.47
N ARG A 254 14.05 -5.28 0.09
CA ARG A 254 15.25 -5.27 -0.77
C ARG A 254 16.41 -6.06 -0.17
N THR A 255 16.62 -5.94 1.13
CA THR A 255 17.65 -6.73 1.84
C THR A 255 17.32 -8.22 1.80
N ALA A 256 16.07 -8.59 2.06
CA ALA A 256 15.61 -9.98 2.07
C ALA A 256 15.78 -10.66 0.70
N VAL A 257 15.49 -9.96 -0.39
CA VAL A 257 15.49 -10.55 -1.75
C VAL A 257 16.80 -10.37 -2.52
N LEU A 258 17.73 -9.51 -2.08
CA LEU A 258 18.98 -9.24 -2.81
C LEU A 258 20.28 -9.57 -2.04
N SER A 259 20.27 -9.60 -0.71
CA SER A 259 21.53 -9.50 0.06
C SER A 259 21.99 -10.78 0.76
N LEU A 260 21.27 -11.90 0.62
CA LEU A 260 21.52 -13.13 1.38
C LEU A 260 21.80 -14.34 0.48
N GLY A 261 22.38 -14.13 -0.71
CA GLY A 261 22.87 -15.21 -1.57
C GLY A 261 21.77 -16.15 -2.04
N ARG A 262 21.97 -17.46 -1.83
CA ARG A 262 21.03 -18.50 -2.27
C ARG A 262 19.64 -18.31 -1.66
N GLU A 263 19.53 -18.00 -0.37
CA GLU A 263 18.22 -17.82 0.27
C GLU A 263 17.44 -16.65 -0.33
N SER A 264 18.11 -15.54 -0.64
CA SER A 264 17.51 -14.41 -1.35
C SER A 264 17.03 -14.80 -2.75
N ARG A 265 17.79 -15.65 -3.46
CA ARG A 265 17.40 -16.18 -4.77
C ARG A 265 16.14 -17.04 -4.69
N GLU A 266 16.11 -18.02 -3.79
CA GLU A 266 14.95 -18.90 -3.63
C GLU A 266 13.69 -18.12 -3.19
N LEU A 267 13.84 -17.09 -2.35
CA LEU A 267 12.73 -16.19 -2.03
C LEU A 267 12.22 -15.44 -3.26
N ARG A 268 13.10 -15.00 -4.18
CA ARG A 268 12.68 -14.34 -5.43
C ARG A 268 11.88 -15.26 -6.34
N LYS A 269 12.28 -16.53 -6.46
CA LYS A 269 11.51 -17.53 -7.21
C LYS A 269 10.12 -17.71 -6.62
N GLU A 270 10.02 -17.85 -5.30
CA GLU A 270 8.73 -18.07 -4.65
C GLU A 270 7.81 -16.85 -4.75
N LEU A 271 8.38 -15.63 -4.67
CA LEU A 271 7.64 -14.39 -4.93
C LEU A 271 7.13 -14.30 -6.37
N ALA A 272 7.94 -14.71 -7.36
CA ALA A 272 7.52 -14.78 -8.75
C ALA A 272 6.39 -15.80 -8.95
N ASN A 273 6.54 -17.01 -8.38
CA ASN A 273 5.52 -18.06 -8.43
C ASN A 273 4.20 -17.60 -7.82
N LEU A 274 4.21 -16.92 -6.67
CA LEU A 274 2.98 -16.41 -6.07
C LEU A 274 2.34 -15.32 -6.94
N ALA A 275 3.12 -14.41 -7.53
CA ALA A 275 2.58 -13.39 -8.43
C ALA A 275 1.94 -14.00 -9.69
N ILE A 276 2.57 -15.01 -10.29
CA ILE A 276 2.02 -15.77 -11.43
C ILE A 276 0.72 -16.48 -11.00
N GLU A 277 0.73 -17.15 -9.85
CA GLU A 277 -0.44 -17.88 -9.37
C GLU A 277 -1.63 -16.94 -9.11
N MET A 278 -1.37 -15.75 -8.55
CA MET A 278 -2.38 -14.69 -8.39
C MET A 278 -2.93 -14.18 -9.72
N GLY A 279 -2.19 -14.30 -10.83
CA GLY A 279 -2.68 -14.02 -12.19
C GLY A 279 -3.35 -15.21 -12.87
N ARG A 280 -3.19 -16.43 -12.34
CA ARG A 280 -3.66 -17.67 -12.96
C ARG A 280 -4.99 -18.16 -12.40
N ARG A 281 -5.17 -18.11 -11.08
CA ARG A 281 -6.39 -18.60 -10.40
C ARG A 281 -6.91 -17.59 -9.39
N VAL A 282 -8.19 -17.73 -9.05
CA VAL A 282 -8.78 -16.99 -7.93
C VAL A 282 -8.34 -17.63 -6.62
N PHE A 283 -7.95 -16.80 -5.65
CA PHE A 283 -7.61 -17.19 -4.29
C PHE A 283 -8.82 -16.94 -3.38
N GLU A 284 -9.06 -17.82 -2.41
CA GLU A 284 -10.01 -17.55 -1.33
C GLU A 284 -9.65 -16.24 -0.63
N TRP A 285 -10.65 -15.43 -0.30
CA TRP A 285 -10.37 -14.09 0.23
C TRP A 285 -9.58 -14.16 1.54
N ASP A 286 -9.95 -15.07 2.44
CA ASP A 286 -9.26 -15.31 3.70
C ASP A 286 -7.79 -15.78 3.54
N GLN A 287 -7.40 -16.26 2.35
CA GLN A 287 -6.01 -16.64 2.06
C GLN A 287 -5.11 -15.42 1.83
N VAL A 288 -5.66 -14.31 1.28
CA VAL A 288 -4.89 -13.12 0.84
C VAL A 288 -5.30 -11.81 1.49
N LYS A 289 -6.35 -11.80 2.31
CA LYS A 289 -6.95 -10.63 2.94
C LYS A 289 -5.96 -9.69 3.62
N ALA A 290 -5.11 -10.20 4.50
CA ALA A 290 -4.15 -9.36 5.22
C ALA A 290 -3.08 -8.78 4.28
N LEU A 291 -2.71 -9.47 3.20
CA LEU A 291 -1.81 -8.93 2.17
C LEU A 291 -2.45 -7.74 1.43
N MET A 292 -3.78 -7.71 1.33
CA MET A 292 -4.55 -6.60 0.74
C MET A 292 -4.84 -5.45 1.72
N ALA A 293 -4.55 -5.61 3.01
CA ALA A 293 -4.71 -4.53 3.98
C ALA A 293 -3.70 -3.39 3.76
N CYS A 294 -4.08 -2.19 4.19
CA CYS A 294 -3.27 -0.98 4.04
C CYS A 294 -3.10 -0.25 5.37
N ARG A 295 -1.92 0.34 5.57
CA ARG A 295 -1.72 1.35 6.61
C ARG A 295 -2.23 2.68 6.08
N LEU A 296 -3.29 3.22 6.67
CA LEU A 296 -3.89 4.47 6.24
C LEU A 296 -3.16 5.66 6.86
N VAL A 297 -2.80 6.62 6.01
CA VAL A 297 -2.16 7.87 6.41
C VAL A 297 -3.01 9.04 5.88
N ALA A 298 -3.28 10.01 6.76
CA ALA A 298 -3.91 11.27 6.38
C ALA A 298 -2.82 12.29 5.97
N LEU A 299 -2.77 12.67 4.70
CA LEU A 299 -1.91 13.77 4.26
C LEU A 299 -2.71 15.07 4.24
N ASP A 300 -2.15 16.12 4.83
CA ASP A 300 -2.72 17.47 4.77
C ASP A 300 -2.67 18.03 3.34
N LYS A 301 -3.83 18.42 2.81
CA LYS A 301 -4.01 19.01 1.48
C LYS A 301 -3.93 20.55 1.51
N CYS A 302 -4.02 21.17 2.69
CA CYS A 302 -4.00 22.63 2.90
C CYS A 302 -4.94 23.41 1.93
N PRO A 303 -6.27 23.38 2.09
CA PRO A 303 -7.05 22.74 3.16
C PRO A 303 -7.62 21.37 2.78
N GLY A 304 -7.89 20.53 3.79
CA GLY A 304 -8.48 19.20 3.63
C GLY A 304 -7.48 18.07 3.84
N VAL A 305 -7.95 16.83 3.63
CA VAL A 305 -7.15 15.61 3.84
C VAL A 305 -7.17 14.73 2.59
N ARG A 306 -6.01 14.17 2.26
CA ARG A 306 -5.83 13.14 1.24
C ARG A 306 -5.56 11.78 1.93
N PRO A 307 -6.44 10.78 1.76
CA PRO A 307 -6.16 9.42 2.21
C PRO A 307 -5.03 8.82 1.37
N VAL A 308 -4.10 8.13 2.02
CA VAL A 308 -3.11 7.27 1.37
C VAL A 308 -3.12 5.92 2.06
N GLY A 309 -3.60 4.89 1.36
CA GLY A 309 -3.46 3.50 1.75
C GLY A 309 -2.08 2.98 1.37
N ILE A 310 -1.24 2.70 2.37
CA ILE A 310 0.09 2.13 2.14
C ILE A 310 0.00 0.62 2.29
N GLY A 311 -0.08 -0.09 1.17
CA GLY A 311 -0.06 -1.56 1.14
C GLY A 311 1.30 -2.14 1.52
N GLU A 312 1.31 -3.43 1.83
CA GLU A 312 2.52 -4.20 2.13
C GLU A 312 3.59 -4.05 1.05
N ALA A 313 4.86 -4.03 1.45
CA ALA A 313 5.98 -3.94 0.49
C ALA A 313 5.95 -5.10 -0.53
N ILE A 314 5.50 -6.28 -0.10
CA ILE A 314 5.33 -7.46 -0.94
C ILE A 314 4.18 -7.27 -1.95
N ARG A 315 3.01 -6.75 -1.54
CA ARG A 315 1.90 -6.42 -2.46
C ARG A 315 2.35 -5.41 -3.52
N ARG A 316 3.11 -4.39 -3.12
CA ARG A 316 3.65 -3.37 -4.05
C ARG A 316 4.72 -3.95 -5.00
N LEU A 317 5.49 -4.95 -4.56
CA LEU A 317 6.42 -5.69 -5.40
C LEU A 317 5.65 -6.48 -6.48
N PHE A 318 4.59 -7.20 -6.10
CA PHE A 318 3.76 -7.95 -7.04
C PHE A 318 3.12 -7.04 -8.09
N GLY A 319 2.43 -5.98 -7.66
CA GLY A 319 1.82 -5.05 -8.61
C GLY A 319 2.83 -4.47 -9.60
N LYS A 320 4.06 -4.15 -9.16
CA LYS A 320 5.11 -3.66 -10.06
C LYS A 320 5.73 -4.75 -10.95
N ALA A 321 5.79 -6.00 -10.50
CA ALA A 321 6.27 -7.11 -11.31
C ALA A 321 5.26 -7.44 -12.41
N VAL A 322 3.97 -7.53 -12.07
CA VAL A 322 2.88 -7.68 -13.04
C VAL A 322 2.90 -6.52 -14.04
N MET A 323 2.90 -5.27 -13.57
CA MET A 323 2.99 -4.10 -14.47
C MET A 323 4.25 -4.09 -15.35
N LYS A 324 5.37 -4.67 -14.91
CA LYS A 324 6.57 -4.75 -15.76
C LYS A 324 6.30 -5.60 -17.00
N GLU A 325 5.52 -6.66 -16.82
CA GLU A 325 5.23 -7.64 -17.86
C GLU A 325 4.15 -7.17 -18.84
N ILE A 326 3.03 -6.63 -18.33
CA ILE A 326 1.80 -6.43 -19.13
C ILE A 326 1.43 -4.95 -19.36
N ARG A 327 2.35 -4.01 -19.09
CA ARG A 327 2.07 -2.57 -19.29
C ARG A 327 1.83 -2.20 -20.76
N GLU A 328 2.45 -2.90 -21.71
CA GLU A 328 2.39 -2.55 -23.13
C GLU A 328 0.98 -2.80 -23.68
N GLU A 329 0.35 -3.90 -23.25
CA GLU A 329 -1.06 -4.20 -23.52
C GLU A 329 -2.00 -3.12 -22.94
N LEU A 330 -1.71 -2.61 -21.75
CA LEU A 330 -2.49 -1.51 -21.16
C LEU A 330 -2.34 -0.22 -21.98
N GLN A 331 -1.13 0.08 -22.46
CA GLN A 331 -0.87 1.26 -23.30
C GLN A 331 -1.59 1.14 -24.64
N GLU A 332 -1.57 -0.03 -25.26
CA GLU A 332 -2.28 -0.32 -26.50
C GLU A 332 -3.80 -0.16 -26.31
N ALA A 333 -4.38 -0.77 -25.27
CA ALA A 333 -5.81 -0.65 -24.97
C ALA A 333 -6.25 0.79 -24.65
N CYS A 334 -5.34 1.61 -24.09
CA CYS A 334 -5.60 3.00 -23.74
C CYS A 334 -5.43 3.97 -24.92
N GLY A 335 -4.65 3.60 -25.94
CA GLY A 335 -4.34 4.44 -27.08
C GLY A 335 -3.67 5.79 -26.71
N ALA A 336 -3.79 6.76 -27.62
CA ALA A 336 -3.26 8.11 -27.44
C ALA A 336 -4.18 9.03 -26.62
N ASP A 337 -5.47 8.68 -26.50
CA ASP A 337 -6.48 9.53 -25.83
C ASP A 337 -6.35 9.49 -24.30
N GLN A 338 -5.85 8.39 -23.75
CA GLN A 338 -5.66 8.24 -22.31
C GLN A 338 -4.21 8.52 -21.89
N LEU A 339 -3.95 9.78 -21.52
CA LEU A 339 -2.62 10.25 -21.10
C LEU A 339 -2.11 9.61 -19.79
N CYS A 340 -2.97 8.93 -19.02
CA CYS A 340 -2.62 8.31 -17.75
C CYS A 340 -2.12 6.86 -17.86
N SER A 341 -2.01 6.30 -19.08
CA SER A 341 -1.56 4.92 -19.33
C SER A 341 -0.03 4.72 -19.17
N GLY A 342 0.72 5.80 -18.98
CA GLY A 342 2.18 5.77 -18.90
C GLY A 342 2.87 5.76 -20.27
N LEU A 343 2.17 6.16 -21.33
CA LEU A 343 2.73 6.39 -22.66
C LEU A 343 3.93 7.34 -22.59
N MET A 344 5.03 6.95 -23.24
CA MET A 344 6.25 7.77 -23.27
C MET A 344 5.97 9.07 -24.03
N GLY A 345 6.27 10.23 -23.41
CA GLY A 345 5.96 11.54 -24.00
C GLY A 345 4.48 11.92 -23.99
N GLY A 346 3.57 11.09 -23.45
CA GLY A 346 2.12 11.33 -23.53
C GLY A 346 1.68 12.69 -22.98
N LEU A 347 2.23 13.14 -21.86
CA LEU A 347 1.90 14.46 -21.29
C LEU A 347 2.37 15.62 -22.19
N GLU A 348 3.55 15.51 -22.79
CA GLU A 348 4.09 16.54 -23.68
C GLU A 348 3.28 16.57 -24.98
N GLY A 349 3.04 15.41 -25.60
CA GLY A 349 2.19 15.28 -26.77
C GLY A 349 0.78 15.82 -26.54
N GLY A 350 0.16 15.52 -25.40
CA GLY A 350 -1.15 16.04 -25.03
C GLY A 350 -1.18 17.57 -24.90
N ILE A 351 -0.13 18.19 -24.35
CA ILE A 351 -0.01 19.66 -24.28
C ILE A 351 0.09 20.26 -25.68
N HIS A 352 0.92 19.67 -26.56
CA HIS A 352 1.06 20.13 -27.94
C HIS A 352 -0.25 20.00 -28.72
N ALA A 353 -0.95 18.86 -28.61
CA ALA A 353 -2.23 18.62 -29.27
C ALA A 353 -3.31 19.62 -28.83
N VAL A 354 -3.42 19.89 -27.51
CA VAL A 354 -4.37 20.90 -27.00
C VAL A 354 -4.02 22.30 -27.48
N ARG A 355 -2.73 22.63 -27.57
CA ARG A 355 -2.29 23.94 -28.06
C ARG A 355 -2.61 24.13 -29.55
N GLU A 356 -2.29 23.14 -30.37
CA GLU A 356 -2.62 23.16 -31.80
C GLU A 356 -4.13 23.27 -32.02
N LEU A 357 -4.92 22.45 -31.32
CA LEU A 357 -6.38 22.54 -31.36
C LEU A 357 -6.89 23.93 -30.97
N TRP A 358 -6.31 24.54 -29.94
CA TRP A 358 -6.66 25.89 -29.51
C TRP A 358 -6.36 26.94 -30.60
N GLU A 359 -5.19 26.86 -31.23
CA GLU A 359 -4.77 27.75 -32.32
C GLU A 359 -5.68 27.59 -33.55
N THR A 360 -5.98 26.34 -33.96
CA THR A 360 -6.91 26.03 -35.06
C THR A 360 -8.31 26.56 -34.79
N LEU A 361 -8.89 26.26 -33.62
CA LEU A 361 -10.24 26.73 -33.27
C LEU A 361 -10.30 28.26 -33.17
N THR A 362 -9.23 28.91 -32.69
CA THR A 362 -9.13 30.38 -32.69
C THR A 362 -9.19 30.94 -34.10
N GLN A 363 -8.44 30.33 -35.03
CA GLN A 363 -8.41 30.74 -36.43
C GLN A 363 -9.77 30.52 -37.13
N GLU A 364 -10.40 29.38 -36.89
CA GLU A 364 -11.70 29.03 -37.48
C GLU A 364 -12.86 29.88 -36.95
N ALA A 365 -12.80 30.25 -35.67
CA ALA A 365 -13.78 31.12 -35.04
C ALA A 365 -13.69 32.55 -35.58
N GLY A 366 -12.48 33.10 -35.72
CA GLY A 366 -12.27 34.51 -36.08
C GLY A 366 -13.12 35.43 -35.20
N ASP A 367 -13.84 36.35 -35.83
CA ASP A 367 -14.80 37.24 -35.16
C ASP A 367 -16.25 36.69 -35.14
N ASN A 368 -16.48 35.46 -35.59
CA ASN A 368 -17.84 34.89 -35.67
C ASN A 368 -18.29 34.37 -34.29
N PRO A 369 -19.29 35.00 -33.64
CA PRO A 369 -19.76 34.58 -32.32
C PRO A 369 -20.43 33.20 -32.31
N GLU A 370 -20.95 32.72 -33.45
CA GLU A 370 -21.55 31.37 -33.56
C GLU A 370 -20.50 30.25 -33.51
N LYS A 371 -19.23 30.57 -33.74
CA LYS A 371 -18.10 29.63 -33.69
C LYS A 371 -17.26 29.77 -32.42
N ALA A 372 -17.73 30.54 -31.45
CA ALA A 372 -17.03 30.71 -30.18
C ALA A 372 -16.89 29.36 -29.44
N PHE A 373 -15.70 29.07 -28.94
CA PHE A 373 -15.41 27.85 -28.19
C PHE A 373 -14.86 28.19 -26.80
N ARG A 374 -14.95 27.22 -25.88
CA ARG A 374 -14.47 27.34 -24.51
C ARG A 374 -13.93 26.01 -24.01
N THR A 375 -13.07 26.07 -22.99
CA THR A 375 -12.59 24.88 -22.28
C THR A 375 -13.55 24.49 -21.16
N LEU A 376 -13.95 23.22 -21.13
CA LEU A 376 -14.65 22.61 -20.00
C LEU A 376 -13.67 21.81 -19.15
N LEU A 377 -13.53 22.18 -17.87
CA LEU A 377 -12.71 21.44 -16.90
C LEU A 377 -13.62 20.57 -16.03
N ILE A 378 -13.36 19.26 -16.03
CA ILE A 378 -14.07 18.25 -15.25
C ILE A 378 -13.07 17.58 -14.32
N ASP A 379 -13.40 17.49 -13.02
CA ASP A 379 -12.62 16.76 -12.02
C ASP A 379 -13.52 15.79 -11.27
N ALA A 380 -13.02 14.58 -11.03
CA ALA A 380 -13.75 13.55 -10.31
C ALA A 380 -13.52 13.69 -8.81
N GLU A 381 -14.59 13.91 -8.04
CA GLU A 381 -14.48 13.93 -6.59
C GLU A 381 -14.13 12.54 -6.05
N ASN A 382 -13.02 12.45 -5.32
CA ASN A 382 -12.62 11.24 -4.59
C ASN A 382 -12.49 9.98 -5.48
N ALA A 383 -12.06 10.17 -6.74
CA ALA A 383 -12.05 9.14 -7.78
C ALA A 383 -11.51 7.78 -7.34
N PHE A 384 -10.34 7.73 -6.71
CA PHE A 384 -9.71 6.46 -6.31
C PHE A 384 -10.52 5.65 -5.30
N ASN A 385 -11.32 6.28 -4.43
CA ASN A 385 -12.09 5.56 -3.41
C ASN A 385 -13.57 5.40 -3.81
N ALA A 386 -14.02 6.07 -4.88
CA ALA A 386 -15.42 6.11 -5.31
C ALA A 386 -15.66 5.48 -6.69
N ALA A 387 -14.61 5.22 -7.47
CA ALA A 387 -14.71 4.54 -8.76
C ALA A 387 -15.37 3.16 -8.57
N ASN A 388 -16.34 2.84 -9.42
CA ASN A 388 -17.06 1.59 -9.30
C ASN A 388 -16.13 0.40 -9.59
N ARG A 389 -15.86 -0.37 -8.55
CA ARG A 389 -14.90 -1.47 -8.58
C ARG A 389 -15.41 -2.62 -9.46
N THR A 390 -16.71 -2.91 -9.40
CA THR A 390 -17.34 -3.94 -10.24
C THR A 390 -17.19 -3.59 -11.72
N ALA A 391 -17.48 -2.35 -12.12
CA ALA A 391 -17.31 -1.89 -13.50
C ALA A 391 -15.85 -1.98 -13.95
N GLY A 392 -14.89 -1.46 -13.16
CA GLY A 392 -13.50 -1.51 -13.60
C GLY A 392 -12.91 -2.94 -13.63
N LEU A 393 -13.34 -3.85 -12.74
CA LEU A 393 -12.97 -5.26 -12.84
C LEU A 393 -13.58 -5.92 -14.09
N TRP A 394 -14.81 -5.58 -14.45
CA TRP A 394 -15.48 -6.07 -15.65
C TRP A 394 -14.77 -5.58 -16.92
N ASN A 395 -14.51 -4.29 -17.00
CA ASN A 395 -13.84 -3.69 -18.15
C ASN A 395 -12.41 -4.23 -18.27
N ALA A 396 -11.70 -4.46 -17.16
CA ALA A 396 -10.39 -5.13 -17.18
C ALA A 396 -10.47 -6.57 -17.72
N ARG A 397 -11.56 -7.31 -17.48
CA ARG A 397 -11.73 -8.67 -18.03
C ARG A 397 -11.73 -8.69 -19.56
N ILE A 398 -12.27 -7.64 -20.16
CA ILE A 398 -12.46 -7.51 -21.61
C ILE A 398 -11.25 -6.81 -22.24
N LEU A 399 -10.85 -5.66 -21.71
CA LEU A 399 -9.82 -4.80 -22.30
C LEU A 399 -8.39 -5.16 -21.89
N TRP A 400 -8.20 -5.80 -20.73
CA TRP A 400 -6.86 -6.12 -20.20
C TRP A 400 -6.82 -7.50 -19.53
N PRO A 401 -7.14 -8.57 -20.30
CA PRO A 401 -7.45 -9.89 -19.76
C PRO A 401 -6.31 -10.52 -18.96
N ARG A 402 -5.04 -10.24 -19.27
CA ARG A 402 -3.91 -10.81 -18.53
C ARG A 402 -3.73 -10.25 -17.12
N ALA A 403 -4.16 -9.01 -16.88
CA ALA A 403 -4.15 -8.43 -15.53
C ALA A 403 -5.32 -8.90 -14.67
N PHE A 404 -6.40 -9.31 -15.32
CA PHE A 404 -7.72 -9.41 -14.72
C PHE A 404 -7.73 -10.26 -13.44
N THR A 405 -7.20 -11.48 -13.49
CA THR A 405 -7.24 -12.38 -12.32
C THR A 405 -6.44 -11.82 -11.15
N PHE A 406 -5.29 -11.19 -11.44
CA PHE A 406 -4.46 -10.53 -10.42
C PHE A 406 -5.21 -9.36 -9.78
N LEU A 407 -5.85 -8.52 -10.60
CA LEU A 407 -6.68 -7.41 -10.13
C LEU A 407 -7.86 -7.93 -9.31
N PHE A 408 -8.54 -8.98 -9.76
CA PHE A 408 -9.65 -9.58 -9.04
C PHE A 408 -9.19 -10.09 -7.67
N ASN A 409 -8.09 -10.82 -7.57
CA ASN A 409 -7.54 -11.23 -6.28
C ASN A 409 -7.15 -10.05 -5.38
N CYS A 410 -6.75 -8.91 -5.94
CA CYS A 410 -6.41 -7.72 -5.16
C CYS A 410 -7.62 -6.93 -4.65
N TYR A 411 -8.77 -7.03 -5.34
CA TYR A 411 -9.91 -6.14 -5.14
C TYR A 411 -11.25 -6.88 -4.95
N ARG A 412 -11.30 -8.22 -4.95
CA ARG A 412 -12.55 -8.98 -4.82
C ARG A 412 -13.26 -8.82 -3.47
N GLY A 413 -12.52 -8.45 -2.42
CA GLY A 413 -13.04 -8.23 -1.08
C GLY A 413 -12.67 -6.86 -0.51
N ASP A 414 -13.15 -6.61 0.70
CA ASP A 414 -12.99 -5.33 1.38
C ASP A 414 -11.63 -5.22 2.09
N ALA A 415 -10.76 -4.34 1.61
CA ALA A 415 -9.46 -4.11 2.24
C ALA A 415 -9.61 -3.36 3.58
N GLU A 416 -8.93 -3.84 4.62
CA GLU A 416 -8.85 -3.16 5.92
C GLU A 416 -7.79 -2.05 5.88
N LEU A 417 -8.21 -0.83 6.17
CA LEU A 417 -7.38 0.37 6.23
C LEU A 417 -7.15 0.75 7.70
N PHE A 418 -5.93 0.54 8.19
CA PHE A 418 -5.57 0.83 9.57
C PHE A 418 -5.07 2.26 9.72
N LEU A 419 -5.92 3.14 10.25
CA LEU A 419 -5.57 4.50 10.64
C LEU A 419 -5.05 4.49 12.07
N LYS A 420 -3.77 4.84 12.23
CA LYS A 420 -3.18 4.98 13.56
C LYS A 420 -3.55 6.34 14.14
N GLY A 421 -4.00 6.32 15.39
CA GLY A 421 -4.25 7.50 16.20
C GLY A 421 -3.44 7.49 17.50
N THR A 422 -3.46 8.60 18.21
CA THR A 422 -2.80 8.77 19.51
C THR A 422 -3.45 7.91 20.60
N HIS A 423 -4.71 7.51 20.45
CA HIS A 423 -5.45 6.74 21.46
C HIS A 423 -5.85 5.33 21.01
N GLY A 424 -5.58 4.97 19.76
CA GLY A 424 -5.93 3.65 19.24
C GLY A 424 -5.68 3.51 17.76
N THR A 425 -6.16 2.41 17.18
CA THR A 425 -6.17 2.21 15.73
C THR A 425 -7.62 2.18 15.27
N THR A 426 -8.01 3.13 14.43
CA THR A 426 -9.30 3.12 13.74
C THR A 426 -9.16 2.27 12.49
N THR A 427 -10.11 1.38 12.25
CA THR A 427 -10.14 0.55 11.03
C THR A 427 -11.25 1.06 10.13
N ILE A 428 -10.91 1.40 8.89
CA ILE A 428 -11.84 1.78 7.83
C ILE A 428 -11.84 0.66 6.80
N SER A 429 -13.00 0.33 6.22
CA SER A 429 -13.13 -0.69 5.19
C SER A 429 -13.22 -0.03 3.82
N SER A 430 -12.37 -0.46 2.87
CA SER A 430 -12.42 -0.03 1.48
C SER A 430 -13.37 -0.94 0.68
N ARG A 431 -14.63 -0.51 0.55
CA ARG A 431 -15.72 -1.28 -0.09
C ARG A 431 -15.96 -0.91 -1.56
N GLU A 432 -15.45 0.24 -1.95
CA GLU A 432 -15.51 0.77 -3.32
C GLU A 432 -14.14 1.34 -3.71
N GLY A 433 -13.93 1.59 -5.00
CA GLY A 433 -12.66 2.13 -5.48
C GLY A 433 -11.50 1.13 -5.42
N TRP A 434 -10.28 1.66 -5.54
CA TRP A 434 -9.03 0.92 -5.83
C TRP A 434 -7.94 1.11 -4.76
N THR A 435 -8.34 1.42 -3.53
CA THR A 435 -7.45 1.70 -2.37
C THR A 435 -6.68 0.48 -1.86
#